data_AF-A0A972N2I0-F1
#
_entry.id   AF-A0A972N2I0-F1
#
_cell.length_a   1.000
_cell.length_b   1.000
_cell.length_c   1.000
_cell.angle_alpha   90.00
_cell.angle_beta   90.00
_cell.angle_gamma   90.00
#
_symmetry.space_group_name_H-M   'P 1'
#
loop_
_entity.id
_entity.type
_entity.pdbx_description
1 polymer ?
#
loop_
_entity_poly.entity_id
_entity_poly.type
_entity_poly.pdbx_seq_one_letter_code
_entity_poly.pdbx_strand_id
1 'polypeptide(L)'
;AMTRHVKRQAKTWIRVFPDKPLTKKPLETRMGKGKGAVEKWVMNIKPGRIIYEMAGVSEELAREALTLAMHKLPFKTKIVTRDNENEIY
;
A
#
# COMPACT_ATOMS: atom_id res chain seq x y z
N ALA A 1 -3.37 -5.21 9.49
CA ALA A 1 -2.82 -6.59 9.40
C ALA A 1 -1.44 -6.64 10.04
N MET A 2 -0.44 -5.93 9.49
CA MET A 2 0.95 -5.92 9.98
C MET A 2 1.11 -5.57 11.46
N THR A 3 0.60 -4.42 11.91
CA THR A 3 0.80 -3.91 13.28
C THR A 3 0.27 -4.84 14.37
N ARG A 4 -0.85 -5.55 14.08
CA ARG A 4 -1.42 -6.56 14.97
C ARG A 4 -0.53 -7.80 15.06
N HIS A 5 0.04 -8.25 13.95
CA HIS A 5 0.91 -9.43 13.88
C HIS A 5 2.18 -9.23 14.72
N VAL A 6 2.81 -8.06 14.59
CA VAL A 6 4.03 -7.72 15.34
C VAL A 6 3.78 -7.23 16.77
N LYS A 7 2.56 -7.38 17.30
CA LYS A 7 2.16 -6.93 18.64
C LYS A 7 2.56 -5.46 18.94
N ARG A 8 2.57 -4.61 17.91
CA ARG A 8 2.97 -3.19 17.96
C ARG A 8 4.43 -2.94 18.41
N GLN A 9 5.30 -3.94 18.36
CA GLN A 9 6.71 -3.82 18.73
C GLN A 9 7.58 -3.29 17.58
N ALA A 10 7.16 -3.49 16.33
CA ALA A 10 7.92 -3.02 15.17
C ALA A 10 7.72 -1.53 14.89
N LYS A 11 8.78 -0.88 14.42
CA LYS A 11 8.70 0.43 13.78
C LYS A 11 8.29 0.24 12.33
N THR A 12 7.17 0.81 11.93
CA THR A 12 6.62 0.69 10.58
C THR A 12 6.54 2.05 9.90
N TRP A 13 6.91 2.12 8.63
CA TRP A 13 6.73 3.31 7.80
C TRP A 13 5.80 3.01 6.64
N ILE A 14 4.94 3.98 6.33
CA ILE A 14 4.15 4.02 5.11
C ILE A 14 4.86 5.00 4.18
N ARG A 15 5.36 4.50 3.05
CA ARG A 15 6.20 5.27 2.11
C ARG A 15 5.39 5.96 1.01
N VAL A 16 4.08 5.70 0.99
CA VAL A 16 3.15 6.26 0.01
C VAL A 16 2.03 7.01 0.72
N PHE A 17 1.48 8.04 0.07
CA PHE A 17 0.37 8.82 0.60
C PHE A 17 -0.68 9.02 -0.49
N PRO A 18 -1.98 8.81 -0.21
CA PRO A 18 -3.04 9.00 -1.20
C PRO A 18 -3.40 10.49 -1.32
N ASP A 19 -2.74 11.19 -2.23
CA ASP A 19 -2.91 12.63 -2.50
C ASP A 19 -3.84 12.93 -3.68
N LYS A 20 -4.16 11.93 -4.51
CA LYS A 20 -4.96 12.13 -5.71
C LYS A 20 -6.46 11.86 -5.47
N PRO A 21 -7.36 12.82 -5.71
CA PRO A 21 -8.80 12.60 -5.57
C PRO A 21 -9.37 11.84 -6.78
N LEU A 22 -10.22 10.85 -6.50
CA LEU A 22 -11.00 10.09 -7.46
C LEU A 22 -12.48 10.46 -7.31
N THR A 23 -13.09 10.95 -8.39
CA THR A 23 -14.49 11.40 -8.41
C THR A 23 -15.42 10.35 -8.98
N LYS A 24 -16.65 10.27 -8.47
CA LYS A 24 -17.71 9.42 -9.02
C LYS A 24 -19.03 10.19 -9.08
N LYS A 25 -19.83 9.92 -10.11
CA LYS A 25 -21.20 10.44 -10.19
C LYS A 25 -22.13 9.61 -9.30
N PRO A 26 -23.17 10.22 -8.70
CA PRO A 26 -24.19 9.47 -8.00
C PRO A 26 -24.79 8.39 -8.88
N LEU A 27 -25.17 7.27 -8.25
CA LEU A 27 -25.96 6.24 -8.90
C LEU A 27 -27.28 6.87 -9.41
N GLU A 28 -27.88 6.25 -10.43
CA GLU A 28 -29.19 6.66 -10.99
C GLU A 28 -29.18 7.98 -11.79
N THR A 29 -28.02 8.61 -12.01
CA THR A 29 -27.89 9.79 -12.86
C THR A 29 -27.38 9.44 -14.27
N ARG A 30 -27.94 10.09 -15.30
CA ARG A 30 -27.43 9.99 -16.67
C ARG A 30 -26.10 10.76 -16.83
N MET A 31 -25.36 10.45 -17.90
CA MET A 31 -24.13 11.17 -18.26
C MET A 31 -24.41 12.67 -18.55
N GLY A 32 -23.36 13.49 -18.50
CA GLY A 32 -23.44 14.97 -18.57
C GLY A 32 -23.47 15.67 -17.21
N LYS A 33 -23.82 16.96 -17.16
CA LYS A 33 -23.94 17.79 -15.93
C LYS A 33 -22.65 18.01 -15.12
N GLY A 34 -21.48 17.86 -15.76
CA GLY A 34 -20.18 18.14 -15.14
C GLY A 34 -19.50 16.95 -14.45
N LYS A 35 -18.47 17.25 -13.65
CA LYS A 35 -17.66 16.28 -12.89
C LYS A 35 -18.36 15.91 -11.57
N GLY A 36 -18.28 14.66 -11.17
CA GLY A 36 -18.84 14.19 -9.89
C GLY A 36 -18.04 14.69 -8.67
N ALA A 37 -18.61 14.48 -7.48
CA ALA A 37 -17.92 14.75 -6.22
C ALA A 37 -16.75 13.79 -5.99
N VAL A 38 -15.79 14.18 -5.14
CA VAL A 38 -14.68 13.32 -4.72
C VAL A 38 -15.22 12.21 -3.81
N GLU A 39 -14.99 10.95 -4.17
CA GLU A 39 -15.42 9.78 -3.40
C GLU A 39 -14.25 9.14 -2.64
N LYS A 40 -13.08 9.05 -3.28
CA LYS A 40 -11.92 8.32 -2.74
C LYS A 40 -10.63 9.08 -3.02
N TRP A 41 -9.60 8.79 -2.22
CA TRP A 41 -8.23 9.23 -2.45
C TRP A 41 -7.37 8.03 -2.82
N VAL A 42 -6.53 8.20 -3.84
CA VAL A 42 -5.71 7.13 -4.38
C VAL A 42 -4.27 7.60 -4.51
N MET A 43 -3.34 6.64 -4.54
CA MET A 43 -1.96 6.89 -4.93
C MET A 43 -1.66 6.08 -6.18
N ASN A 44 -1.05 6.72 -7.18
CA ASN A 44 -0.56 6.03 -8.37
C ASN A 44 0.74 5.29 -8.02
N ILE A 45 0.68 3.96 -7.93
CA ILE A 45 1.83 3.10 -7.65
C ILE A 45 2.39 2.53 -8.95
N LYS A 46 3.69 2.73 -9.20
CA LYS A 46 4.43 2.11 -10.32
C LYS A 46 5.24 0.90 -9.81
N PRO A 47 5.52 -0.10 -10.66
CA PRO A 47 6.41 -1.21 -10.31
C PRO A 47 7.76 -0.70 -9.77
N GLY A 48 8.32 -1.40 -8.78
CA GLY A 48 9.57 -1.01 -8.11
C GLY A 48 9.40 0.00 -6.97
N ARG A 49 8.19 0.53 -6.72
CA ARG A 49 7.95 1.43 -5.58
C ARG A 49 7.86 0.65 -4.27
N ILE A 50 8.63 1.07 -3.26
CA ILE A 50 8.49 0.61 -1.88
C ILE A 50 7.26 1.27 -1.24
N ILE A 51 6.37 0.46 -0.64
CA ILE A 51 5.09 0.91 -0.08
C ILE A 51 5.13 0.93 1.45
N TYR A 52 5.65 -0.14 2.04
CA TYR A 52 5.78 -0.31 3.48
C TYR A 52 7.21 -0.70 3.83
N GLU A 53 7.70 -0.17 4.94
CA GLU A 53 8.98 -0.56 5.54
C GLU A 53 8.74 -0.95 6.99
N MET A 54 9.57 -1.85 7.51
CA MET A 54 9.49 -2.32 8.89
C MET A 54 10.90 -2.55 9.44
N ALA A 55 11.12 -2.15 10.69
CA ALA A 55 12.35 -2.40 11.44
C ALA A 55 12.05 -2.69 12.91
N GLY A 56 13.06 -3.22 13.62
CA GLY A 56 12.97 -3.50 15.06
C GLY A 56 12.29 -4.82 15.43
N VAL A 57 12.20 -5.76 14.49
CA VAL A 57 11.73 -7.14 14.70
C VAL A 57 12.60 -8.11 13.91
N SER A 58 12.53 -9.41 14.24
CA SER A 58 13.22 -10.46 13.48
C SER A 58 12.72 -10.54 12.04
N GLU A 59 13.58 -11.01 11.13
CA GLU A 59 13.24 -11.13 9.70
C GLU A 59 12.04 -12.05 9.47
N GLU A 60 11.99 -13.18 10.17
CA GLU A 60 10.88 -14.15 10.08
C GLU A 60 9.54 -13.48 10.40
N LEU A 61 9.47 -12.77 11.53
CA LEU A 61 8.25 -12.07 11.94
C LEU A 61 7.89 -10.93 10.98
N ALA A 62 8.88 -10.21 10.45
CA ALA A 62 8.66 -9.18 9.44
C ALA A 62 8.10 -9.76 8.13
N ARG A 63 8.65 -10.88 7.65
CA ARG A 63 8.20 -11.57 6.43
C ARG A 63 6.77 -12.05 6.54
N GLU A 64 6.38 -12.63 7.66
CA GLU A 64 4.98 -13.03 7.89
C GLU A 64 4.04 -11.82 7.90
N ALA A 65 4.42 -10.76 8.64
CA ALA A 65 3.62 -9.54 8.73
C ALA A 65 3.43 -8.88 7.35
N LEU A 66 4.49 -8.82 6.54
CA LEU A 66 4.46 -8.28 5.18
C LEU A 66 3.64 -9.18 4.25
N THR A 67 3.76 -10.51 4.35
CA THR A 67 2.93 -11.47 3.59
C THR A 67 1.44 -11.24 3.83
N LEU A 68 1.04 -11.04 5.09
CA LEU A 68 -0.34 -10.69 5.43
C LEU A 68 -0.79 -9.35 4.81
N ALA A 69 0.14 -8.39 4.64
CA ALA A 69 -0.14 -7.14 3.94
C ALA A 69 -0.29 -7.34 2.43
N MET A 70 0.53 -8.21 1.83
CA MET A 70 0.49 -8.52 0.39
C MET A 70 -0.91 -8.98 -0.03
N HIS A 71 -1.57 -9.83 0.77
CA HIS A 71 -2.92 -10.31 0.50
C HIS A 71 -4.01 -9.23 0.53
N LYS A 72 -3.70 -8.01 0.99
CA LYS A 72 -4.63 -6.87 1.02
C LYS A 72 -4.38 -5.89 -0.13
N LEU A 73 -3.31 -6.08 -0.90
CA LEU A 73 -2.99 -5.23 -2.03
C LEU A 73 -3.55 -5.82 -3.33
N PRO A 74 -4.04 -4.98 -4.26
CA PRO A 74 -4.65 -5.46 -5.51
C PRO A 74 -3.62 -5.82 -6.59
N PHE A 75 -2.34 -5.97 -6.26
CA PHE A 75 -1.25 -6.23 -7.19
C PHE A 75 -0.16 -7.11 -6.56
N LYS A 76 0.66 -7.74 -7.41
CA LYS A 76 1.81 -8.55 -7.00
C LYS A 76 2.86 -7.67 -6.32
N THR A 77 3.47 -8.19 -5.27
CA THR A 77 4.48 -7.50 -4.47
C THR A 77 5.64 -8.45 -4.17
N LYS A 78 6.83 -7.88 -3.92
CA LYS A 78 8.06 -8.59 -3.55
C LYS A 78 8.52 -8.07 -2.21
N ILE A 79 8.91 -8.96 -1.30
CA ILE A 79 9.54 -8.59 -0.03
C ILE A 79 11.04 -8.42 -0.29
N VAL A 80 11.59 -7.29 0.13
CA VAL A 80 13.01 -6.95 -0.04
C VAL A 80 13.62 -6.60 1.32
N THR A 81 14.89 -6.93 1.49
CA THR A 81 15.73 -6.54 2.64
C THR A 81 16.74 -5.50 2.19
N ARG A 82 17.35 -4.78 3.13
CA ARG A 82 18.35 -3.74 2.80
C ARG A 82 19.58 -4.32 2.10
N ASP A 83 19.97 -5.55 2.47
CA ASP A 83 21.18 -6.19 1.96
C ASP A 83 20.97 -6.80 0.56
N ASN A 84 19.72 -7.07 0.18
CA ASN A 84 19.37 -7.45 -1.18
C ASN A 84 19.24 -6.18 -2.05
N GLU A 85 20.35 -5.50 -2.29
CA GLU A 85 20.40 -4.36 -3.18
C GLU A 85 20.11 -4.76 -4.63
N ASN A 86 19.08 -4.12 -5.20
CA ASN A 86 19.04 -3.67 -6.59
C ASN A 86 19.19 -4.70 -7.72
N GLU A 87 18.54 -5.87 -7.63
CA GLU A 87 17.94 -6.40 -8.87
C GLU A 87 16.68 -5.57 -9.15
N ILE A 88 16.93 -4.40 -9.73
CA ILE A 88 15.91 -3.62 -10.41
C ILE A 88 15.43 -4.56 -11.52
N TYR A 89 14.12 -4.86 -11.50
CA TYR A 89 13.36 -5.83 -12.30
C TYR A 89 13.09 -7.18 -11.61
#